data_AF-A0A165AIB6-F1
#
_entry.id   AF-A0A165AIB6-F1
#
_cell.length_a   1.000
_cell.length_b   1.000
_cell.length_c   1.000
_cell.angle_alpha   90.00
_cell.angle_beta   90.00
_cell.angle_gamma   90.00
#
_symmetry.space_group_name_H-M   'P 1'
#
loop_
_entity.id
_entity.type
_entity.pdbx_description
1 polymer ?
#
loop_
_entity_poly.entity_id
_entity_poly.type
_entity_poly.pdbx_seq_one_letter_code
_entity_poly.pdbx_strand_id
1 'polypeptide(L)'
;MASILAPVLYVAILLGSLLIFSRVYRRRLASQRKFDPWFPSHPERDLYVTLLQQSNPPAPDAVLKAALLRRAAADLVRIQRIREDKQALQALIQKGSVGDDLWNSCLAAEKELEAELIEVVGEANTFHEQWGQIIFATASELNANEKIKAVLMNMPKMRAEAGAVVVYNSL
;
A
#
# COMPACT_ATOMS: atom_id res chain seq x y z
N MET A 1 -21.12 -36.80 -49.37
CA MET A 1 -21.68 -36.09 -48.19
C MET A 1 -20.51 -35.56 -47.38
N ALA A 2 -20.33 -34.23 -47.34
CA ALA A 2 -19.21 -33.63 -46.63
C ALA A 2 -19.36 -33.86 -45.13
N SER A 3 -18.37 -34.48 -44.51
CA SER A 3 -18.40 -34.81 -43.08
C SER A 3 -18.28 -33.52 -42.26
N ILE A 4 -19.36 -33.16 -41.56
CA ILE A 4 -19.44 -32.01 -40.63
C ILE A 4 -18.48 -32.21 -39.43
N LEU A 5 -18.10 -33.45 -39.15
CA LEU A 5 -17.20 -33.79 -38.05
C LEU A 5 -15.80 -33.20 -38.22
N ALA A 6 -15.27 -33.19 -39.46
CA ALA A 6 -13.92 -32.69 -39.74
C ALA A 6 -13.74 -31.19 -39.42
N PRO A 7 -14.60 -30.27 -39.88
CA PRO A 7 -14.48 -28.85 -39.53
C PRO A 7 -14.75 -28.57 -38.04
N VAL A 8 -15.68 -29.30 -37.41
CA VAL A 8 -15.95 -29.16 -35.96
C VAL A 8 -14.74 -29.58 -35.13
N LEU A 9 -14.12 -30.71 -35.47
CA LEU A 9 -12.92 -31.20 -34.78
C LEU A 9 -11.73 -30.24 -34.94
N TYR A 10 -11.55 -29.66 -36.13
CA TYR A 10 -10.52 -28.66 -36.39
C TYR A 10 -10.68 -27.43 -35.48
N VAL A 11 -11.89 -26.88 -35.39
CA VAL A 11 -12.18 -25.73 -34.51
C VAL A 11 -11.99 -26.11 -33.05
N ALA A 12 -12.42 -27.30 -32.62
CA ALA A 12 -12.27 -27.76 -31.25
C ALA A 12 -10.79 -27.88 -30.84
N ILE A 13 -9.94 -28.43 -31.69
CA ILE A 13 -8.49 -28.53 -31.45
C ILE A 13 -7.85 -27.15 -31.44
N LEU A 14 -8.23 -26.26 -32.35
CA LEU A 14 -7.69 -24.90 -32.42
C LEU A 14 -8.06 -24.09 -31.17
N LEU A 15 -9.33 -24.11 -30.76
CA LEU A 15 -9.77 -23.45 -29.52
C LEU A 15 -9.16 -24.11 -28.28
N GLY A 16 -9.11 -25.44 -28.23
CA GLY A 16 -8.52 -26.18 -27.11
C GLY A 16 -7.04 -25.84 -26.92
N SER A 17 -6.25 -25.89 -28.01
CA SER A 17 -4.83 -25.53 -27.98
C SER A 17 -4.62 -24.06 -27.60
N LEU A 18 -5.44 -23.14 -28.11
CA LEU A 18 -5.39 -21.71 -27.76
C LEU A 18 -5.70 -21.47 -26.28
N LEU A 19 -6.72 -22.14 -25.72
CA LEU A 19 -7.09 -22.02 -24.32
C LEU A 19 -6.00 -22.57 -23.39
N ILE A 20 -5.43 -23.74 -23.74
CA ILE A 20 -4.32 -24.33 -22.99
C ILE A 20 -3.10 -23.42 -23.03
N PHE A 21 -2.72 -22.94 -24.22
CA PHE A 21 -1.59 -22.01 -24.39
C PHE A 21 -1.81 -20.71 -23.61
N SER A 22 -2.98 -20.08 -23.74
CA SER A 22 -3.35 -18.87 -23.00
C SER A 22 -3.25 -19.06 -21.49
N ARG A 23 -3.73 -20.20 -20.97
CA ARG A 23 -3.67 -20.52 -19.53
C ARG A 23 -2.23 -20.71 -19.06
N VAL A 24 -1.42 -21.47 -19.80
CA VAL A 24 -0.01 -21.73 -19.45
C VAL A 24 0.84 -20.47 -19.55
N TYR A 25 0.67 -19.68 -20.62
CA TYR A 25 1.40 -18.44 -20.84
C TYR A 25 1.10 -17.40 -19.75
N ARG A 26 -0.19 -17.16 -19.45
CA ARG A 26 -0.58 -16.24 -18.36
C ARG A 26 -0.05 -16.70 -17.01
N ARG A 27 -0.08 -18.01 -16.73
CA ARG A 27 0.45 -18.56 -15.47
C ARG A 27 1.96 -18.35 -15.35
N ARG A 28 2.72 -18.61 -16.42
CA ARG A 28 4.18 -18.37 -16.44
C ARG A 28 4.52 -16.89 -16.29
N LEU A 29 3.81 -16.01 -17.00
CA LEU A 29 4.01 -14.57 -16.91
C LEU A 29 3.75 -14.05 -15.48
N ALA A 30 2.72 -14.56 -14.81
CA ALA A 30 2.45 -14.23 -13.42
C ALA A 30 3.56 -14.71 -12.46
N SER A 31 4.15 -15.88 -12.70
CA SER A 31 5.24 -16.41 -11.86
C SER A 31 6.59 -15.71 -12.08
N GLN A 32 6.81 -15.07 -13.23
CA GLN A 32 8.05 -14.35 -13.55
C GLN A 32 8.07 -12.91 -13.03
N ARG A 33 6.90 -12.35 -12.69
CA ARG A 33 6.76 -11.02 -12.09
C ARG A 33 7.08 -11.07 -10.59
N LYS A 34 8.34 -11.31 -10.26
CA LYS A 34 8.86 -11.06 -8.91
C LYS A 34 9.25 -9.59 -8.83
N PHE A 35 8.28 -8.75 -8.48
CA PHE A 35 8.57 -7.37 -8.14
C PHE A 35 9.08 -7.32 -6.72
N ASP A 36 10.06 -6.48 -6.48
CA ASP A 36 10.35 -6.07 -5.11
C ASP A 36 9.11 -5.33 -4.56
N PRO A 37 8.73 -5.57 -3.30
CA PRO A 37 7.61 -4.87 -2.68
C PRO A 37 7.74 -3.35 -2.84
N TRP A 38 6.67 -2.67 -3.27
CA TRP A 38 6.70 -1.21 -3.50
C TRP A 38 7.02 -0.44 -2.22
N PHE A 39 6.48 -0.90 -1.10
CA PHE A 39 6.78 -0.38 0.23
C PHE A 39 7.61 -1.39 1.03
N PRO A 40 8.47 -0.91 1.95
CA PRO A 40 9.13 -1.77 2.91
C PRO A 40 8.10 -2.43 3.85
N SER A 41 8.59 -3.33 4.72
CA SER A 41 7.75 -4.00 5.73
C SER A 41 6.89 -3.00 6.51
N HIS A 42 5.73 -3.46 7.00
CA HIS A 42 4.77 -2.62 7.72
C HIS A 42 4.92 -2.79 9.23
N PRO A 43 5.76 -1.99 9.91
CA PRO A 43 6.05 -2.22 11.32
C PRO A 43 4.83 -2.02 12.22
N GLU A 44 3.94 -1.08 11.90
CA GLU A 44 2.73 -0.83 12.70
C GLU A 44 1.73 -2.00 12.62
N ARG A 45 1.55 -2.57 11.42
CA ARG A 45 0.78 -3.80 11.24
C ARG A 45 1.44 -4.96 11.97
N ASP A 46 2.74 -5.16 11.77
CA ASP A 46 3.48 -6.26 12.36
C ASP A 46 3.44 -6.19 13.90
N LEU A 47 3.55 -4.98 14.47
CA LEU A 47 3.37 -4.71 15.90
C LEU A 47 1.96 -5.05 16.36
N TYR A 48 0.93 -4.61 15.64
CA TYR A 48 -0.46 -4.89 15.99
C TYR A 48 -0.75 -6.41 15.96
N VAL A 49 -0.30 -7.12 14.94
CA VAL A 49 -0.44 -8.57 14.83
C VAL A 49 0.31 -9.28 15.96
N THR A 50 1.51 -8.79 16.31
CA THR A 50 2.27 -9.31 17.45
C THR A 50 1.50 -9.12 18.77
N LEU A 51 0.88 -7.95 18.95
CA LEU A 51 0.05 -7.66 20.13
C LEU A 51 -1.21 -8.54 20.19
N LEU A 52 -1.83 -8.84 19.04
CA LEU A 52 -2.96 -9.79 18.97
C LEU A 52 -2.56 -11.22 19.35
N GLN A 53 -1.35 -11.64 18.99
CA GLN A 53 -0.82 -12.97 19.30
C GLN A 53 -0.31 -13.09 20.74
N GLN A 54 -0.13 -11.97 21.45
CA GLN A 54 0.34 -11.96 22.82
C GLN A 54 -0.73 -12.49 23.78
N SER A 55 -0.48 -13.68 24.34
CA SER A 55 -1.44 -14.37 25.22
C SER A 55 -1.13 -14.25 26.71
N ASN A 56 0.10 -13.90 27.11
CA ASN A 56 0.47 -13.90 28.53
C ASN A 56 1.49 -12.79 28.91
N PRO A 57 1.05 -11.70 29.56
CA PRO A 57 -0.34 -11.27 29.75
C PRO A 57 -0.97 -10.83 28.42
N PRO A 58 -2.31 -10.95 28.26
CA PRO A 58 -2.98 -10.45 27.05
C PRO A 58 -2.81 -8.93 26.92
N ALA A 59 -2.68 -8.46 25.67
CA ALA A 59 -2.61 -7.03 25.41
C ALA A 59 -3.92 -6.34 25.83
N PRO A 60 -3.87 -5.21 26.58
CA PRO A 60 -5.07 -4.48 26.93
C PRO A 60 -5.80 -3.96 25.69
N ASP A 61 -7.13 -3.97 25.71
CA ASP A 61 -7.99 -3.51 24.61
C ASP A 61 -7.67 -2.07 24.17
N ALA A 62 -7.38 -1.17 25.11
CA ALA A 62 -6.98 0.20 24.80
C ALA A 62 -5.67 0.28 23.98
N VAL A 63 -4.72 -0.63 24.24
CA VAL A 63 -3.45 -0.70 23.50
C VAL A 63 -3.69 -1.25 22.09
N LEU A 64 -4.54 -2.27 21.94
CA LEU A 64 -4.91 -2.81 20.63
C LEU A 64 -5.60 -1.76 19.76
N LYS A 65 -6.56 -1.02 20.32
CA LYS A 65 -7.25 0.09 19.63
C LYS A 65 -6.29 1.20 19.23
N ALA A 66 -5.35 1.57 20.10
CA ALA A 66 -4.33 2.55 19.78
C ALA A 66 -3.39 2.05 18.67
N ALA A 67 -2.96 0.79 18.73
CA ALA A 67 -2.11 0.17 17.70
C ALA A 67 -2.83 0.09 16.34
N LEU A 68 -4.12 -0.28 16.31
CA LEU A 68 -4.93 -0.27 15.09
C LEU A 68 -5.05 1.15 14.50
N LEU A 69 -5.23 2.17 15.34
CA LEU A 69 -5.26 3.56 14.88
C LEU A 69 -3.89 4.00 14.30
N ARG A 70 -2.78 3.55 14.87
CA ARG A 70 -1.43 3.80 14.32
C ARG A 70 -1.21 3.09 12.99
N ARG A 71 -1.69 1.86 12.84
CA ARG A 71 -1.70 1.13 11.56
C ARG A 71 -2.47 1.92 10.51
N ALA A 72 -3.72 2.32 10.81
CA ALA A 72 -4.55 3.13 9.92
C ALA A 72 -3.86 4.47 9.52
N ALA A 73 -3.16 5.11 10.45
CA ALA A 73 -2.43 6.35 10.19
C ALA A 73 -1.25 6.13 9.23
N ALA A 74 -0.52 5.03 9.35
CA ALA A 74 0.55 4.66 8.43
C ALA A 74 0.00 4.32 7.03
N ASP A 75 -1.12 3.63 6.93
CA ASP A 75 -1.79 3.33 5.67
C ASP A 75 -2.19 4.60 4.91
N LEU A 76 -2.68 5.62 5.63
CA LEU A 76 -3.00 6.93 5.03
C LEU A 76 -1.77 7.63 4.44
N VAL A 77 -0.60 7.49 5.06
CA VAL A 77 0.65 8.03 4.52
C VAL A 77 1.05 7.27 3.26
N ARG A 78 0.91 5.94 3.26
CA ARG A 78 1.21 5.10 2.10
C ARG A 78 0.29 5.40 0.92
N ILE A 79 -1.02 5.55 1.13
CA ILE A 79 -1.95 5.83 0.02
C ILE A 79 -1.70 7.21 -0.58
N GLN A 80 -1.37 8.21 0.25
CA GLN A 80 -0.98 9.52 -0.24
C GLN A 80 0.29 9.43 -1.09
N ARG A 81 1.27 8.63 -0.65
CA ARG A 81 2.50 8.40 -1.40
C ARG A 81 2.25 7.69 -2.74
N ILE A 82 1.40 6.65 -2.78
CA ILE A 82 1.01 6.00 -4.05
C ILE A 82 0.38 7.02 -5.00
N ARG A 83 -0.50 7.90 -4.52
CA ARG A 83 -1.16 8.91 -5.37
C ARG A 83 -0.14 9.87 -6.00
N GLU A 84 0.82 10.33 -5.22
CA GLU A 84 1.92 11.19 -5.69
C GLU A 84 2.81 10.45 -6.70
N ASP A 85 3.21 9.22 -6.37
CA ASP A 85 4.05 8.38 -7.23
C ASP A 85 3.35 8.09 -8.58
N LYS A 86 2.03 7.79 -8.58
CA LYS A 86 1.26 7.55 -9.81
C LYS A 86 1.28 8.76 -10.74
N GLN A 87 1.08 9.97 -10.22
CA GLN A 87 1.13 11.18 -11.03
C GLN A 87 2.53 11.41 -11.63
N ALA A 88 3.58 11.22 -10.83
CA ALA A 88 4.96 11.35 -11.30
C ALA A 88 5.31 10.28 -12.36
N LEU A 89 4.89 9.03 -12.16
CA LEU A 89 5.13 7.93 -13.08
C LEU A 89 4.45 8.14 -14.43
N GLN A 90 3.21 8.64 -14.45
CA GLN A 90 2.52 8.95 -15.72
C GLN A 90 3.32 9.94 -16.57
N ALA A 91 3.89 10.98 -15.95
CA ALA A 91 4.74 11.93 -16.64
C ALA A 91 6.05 11.31 -17.16
N LEU A 92 6.62 10.34 -16.44
CA LEU A 92 7.85 9.65 -16.84
C LEU A 92 7.63 8.59 -17.94
N ILE A 93 6.49 7.90 -17.91
CA ILE A 93 6.10 6.91 -18.93
C ILE A 93 5.87 7.59 -20.28
N GLN A 94 5.22 8.76 -20.30
CA GLN A 94 5.04 9.54 -21.54
C GLN A 94 6.37 9.94 -22.18
N LYS A 95 7.44 10.09 -21.39
CA LYS A 95 8.80 10.39 -21.86
C LYS A 95 9.59 9.13 -22.26
N GLY A 96 9.04 7.94 -22.05
CA GLY A 96 9.71 6.67 -22.32
C GLY A 96 10.90 6.36 -21.39
N SER A 97 11.03 7.08 -20.26
CA SER A 97 12.18 6.94 -19.36
C SER A 97 12.02 5.81 -18.33
N VAL A 98 10.82 5.24 -18.22
CA VAL A 98 10.44 4.22 -17.24
C VAL A 98 9.63 3.13 -17.94
N GLY A 99 9.84 1.87 -17.57
CA GLY A 99 9.11 0.73 -18.14
C GLY A 99 7.72 0.52 -17.54
N ASP A 100 6.84 -0.14 -18.30
CA ASP A 100 5.47 -0.50 -17.90
C ASP A 100 5.42 -1.40 -16.66
N ASP A 101 6.49 -2.14 -16.39
CA ASP A 101 6.61 -3.01 -15.22
C ASP A 101 6.54 -2.22 -13.91
N LEU A 102 7.15 -1.03 -13.84
CA LEU A 102 7.11 -0.18 -12.64
C LEU A 102 5.71 0.37 -12.41
N TRP A 103 5.01 0.75 -13.49
CA TRP A 103 3.62 1.16 -13.45
C TRP A 103 2.71 0.06 -12.93
N ASN A 104 2.87 -1.16 -13.45
CA ASN A 104 2.13 -2.33 -13.01
C ASN A 104 2.40 -2.67 -11.53
N SER A 105 3.64 -2.51 -11.07
CA SER A 105 4.00 -2.68 -9.65
C SER A 105 3.33 -1.65 -8.75
N CYS A 106 3.26 -0.39 -9.17
CA CYS A 106 2.56 0.67 -8.45
C CYS A 106 1.05 0.38 -8.35
N LEU A 107 0.42 -0.07 -9.44
CA LEU A 107 -0.99 -0.48 -9.44
C LEU A 107 -1.26 -1.73 -8.59
N ALA A 108 -0.30 -2.66 -8.53
CA ALA A 108 -0.41 -3.84 -7.67
C ALA A 108 -0.36 -3.44 -6.18
N ALA A 109 0.58 -2.56 -5.81
CA ALA A 109 0.69 -2.01 -4.46
C ALA A 109 -0.54 -1.20 -4.06
N GLU A 110 -1.15 -0.45 -4.98
CA GLU A 110 -2.41 0.25 -4.73
C GLU A 110 -3.53 -0.71 -4.33
N LYS A 111 -3.69 -1.81 -5.06
CA LYS A 111 -4.70 -2.83 -4.75
C LYS A 111 -4.43 -3.56 -3.43
N GLU A 112 -3.16 -3.85 -3.14
CA GLU A 112 -2.76 -4.45 -1.86
C GLU A 112 -3.11 -3.52 -0.70
N LEU A 113 -2.80 -2.23 -0.83
CA LEU A 113 -3.13 -1.23 0.18
C LEU A 113 -4.65 -1.02 0.31
N GLU A 114 -5.41 -1.01 -0.79
CA GLU A 114 -6.89 -0.96 -0.75
C GLU A 114 -7.48 -2.14 0.04
N ALA A 115 -6.93 -3.35 -0.14
CA ALA A 115 -7.35 -4.52 0.63
C ALA A 115 -7.00 -4.36 2.13
N GLU A 116 -5.82 -3.84 2.45
CA GLU A 116 -5.42 -3.53 3.82
C GLU A 116 -6.34 -2.48 4.47
N LEU A 117 -6.73 -1.43 3.76
CA LEU A 117 -7.68 -0.43 4.27
C LEU A 117 -9.03 -1.06 4.61
N ILE A 118 -9.54 -1.96 3.76
CA ILE A 118 -10.79 -2.69 4.00
C ILE A 118 -10.67 -3.60 5.23
N GLU A 119 -9.54 -4.28 5.39
CA GLU A 119 -9.26 -5.11 6.57
C GLU A 119 -9.27 -4.27 7.85
N VAL A 120 -8.60 -3.12 7.86
CA VAL A 120 -8.59 -2.19 9.00
C VAL A 120 -9.99 -1.69 9.37
N VAL A 121 -10.83 -1.37 8.37
CA VAL A 121 -12.25 -1.03 8.62
C VAL A 121 -13.00 -2.21 9.26
N GLY A 122 -12.79 -3.42 8.73
CA GLY A 122 -13.38 -4.66 9.25
C GLY A 122 -12.99 -4.89 10.71
N GLU A 123 -11.71 -4.84 11.00
CA GLU A 123 -11.16 -4.99 12.36
C GLU A 123 -11.67 -3.92 13.31
N ALA A 124 -11.72 -2.65 12.90
CA ALA A 124 -12.27 -1.57 13.71
C ALA A 124 -13.72 -1.85 14.12
N ASN A 125 -14.53 -2.36 13.18
CA ASN A 125 -15.92 -2.72 13.48
C ASN A 125 -16.04 -3.92 14.44
N THR A 126 -15.01 -4.77 14.57
CA THR A 126 -14.99 -5.85 15.58
C THR A 126 -14.80 -5.30 17.01
N PHE A 127 -14.10 -4.18 17.16
CA PHE A 127 -13.90 -3.54 18.46
C PHE A 127 -15.10 -2.70 18.90
N HIS A 128 -15.72 -1.98 17.96
CA HIS A 128 -16.92 -1.20 18.20
C HIS A 128 -17.68 -0.99 16.89
N GLU A 129 -18.99 -1.18 16.92
CA GLU A 129 -19.84 -0.94 15.76
C GLU A 129 -19.64 0.49 15.22
N GLN A 130 -19.65 0.64 13.88
CA GLN A 130 -19.48 1.91 13.18
C GLN A 130 -18.11 2.57 13.33
N TRP A 131 -17.17 2.04 14.12
CA TRP A 131 -15.85 2.64 14.28
C TRP A 131 -15.06 2.65 12.97
N GLY A 132 -15.24 1.65 12.12
CA GLY A 132 -14.61 1.60 10.80
C GLY A 132 -14.98 2.76 9.87
N GLN A 133 -16.10 3.44 10.10
CA GLN A 133 -16.50 4.61 9.30
C GLN A 133 -15.69 5.86 9.66
N ILE A 134 -15.20 5.95 10.91
CA ILE A 134 -14.54 7.15 11.44
C ILE A 134 -13.03 6.96 11.66
N ILE A 135 -12.54 5.71 11.73
CA ILE A 135 -11.14 5.42 12.08
C ILE A 135 -10.14 6.15 11.18
N PHE A 136 -10.37 6.18 9.86
CA PHE A 136 -9.50 6.88 8.93
C PHE A 136 -9.61 8.41 9.01
N ALA A 137 -10.78 8.95 9.37
CA ALA A 137 -10.89 10.38 9.67
C ALA A 137 -10.07 10.73 10.91
N THR A 138 -10.17 9.93 11.97
CA THR A 138 -9.36 10.09 13.19
C THR A 138 -7.86 9.93 12.92
N ALA A 139 -7.47 8.95 12.10
CA ALA A 139 -6.08 8.72 11.73
C ALA A 139 -5.51 9.88 10.89
N SER A 140 -6.31 10.49 10.02
CA SER A 140 -5.93 11.69 9.27
C SER A 140 -5.62 12.87 10.20
N GLU A 141 -6.50 13.13 11.18
CA GLU A 141 -6.30 14.17 12.19
C GLU A 141 -5.07 13.88 13.07
N LEU A 142 -4.85 12.62 13.41
CA LEU A 142 -3.65 12.19 14.14
C LEU A 142 -2.37 12.54 13.37
N ASN A 143 -2.30 12.18 12.08
CA ASN A 143 -1.17 12.51 11.22
C ASN A 143 -0.95 14.02 11.09
N ALA A 144 -2.03 14.81 10.97
CA ALA A 144 -1.95 16.27 10.91
C ALA A 144 -1.39 16.85 12.22
N ASN A 145 -1.87 16.35 13.37
CA ASN A 145 -1.38 16.76 14.68
C ASN A 145 0.11 16.43 14.85
N GLU A 146 0.54 15.23 14.47
CA GLU A 146 1.94 14.82 14.58
C GLU A 146 2.88 15.68 13.74
N LYS A 147 2.46 16.06 12.53
CA LYS A 147 3.22 17.00 11.69
C LYS A 147 3.40 18.35 12.38
N ILE A 148 2.32 18.91 12.93
CA ILE A 148 2.36 20.20 13.64
C ILE A 148 3.27 20.09 14.87
N LYS A 149 3.11 19.03 15.67
CA LYS A 149 3.91 18.76 16.87
C LYS A 149 5.39 18.62 16.53
N ALA A 150 5.73 17.90 15.47
CA ALA A 150 7.12 17.73 15.02
C ALA A 150 7.76 19.07 14.64
N VAL A 151 7.05 19.93 13.92
CA VAL A 151 7.54 21.28 13.57
C VAL A 151 7.79 22.12 14.83
N LEU A 152 6.84 22.13 15.77
CA LEU A 152 6.98 22.89 17.02
C LEU A 152 8.15 22.39 17.87
N MET A 153 8.34 21.07 17.99
CA MET A 153 9.44 20.47 18.74
C MET A 153 10.81 20.72 18.09
N ASN A 154 10.87 20.81 16.76
CA ASN A 154 12.10 21.08 16.02
C ASN A 154 12.43 22.59 15.93
N MET A 155 11.46 23.47 16.19
CA MET A 155 11.65 24.93 16.07
C MET A 155 12.83 25.49 16.89
N PRO A 156 13.08 25.09 18.15
CA PRO A 156 14.25 25.57 18.89
C PRO A 156 15.59 25.21 18.24
N LYS A 157 15.70 23.99 17.68
CA LYS A 157 16.89 23.53 16.96
C LYS A 157 17.09 24.32 15.68
N MET A 158 16.03 24.46 14.88
CA MET A 158 16.08 25.26 13.64
C MET A 158 16.45 26.72 13.90
N ARG A 159 15.98 27.31 15.01
CA ARG A 159 16.35 28.68 15.42
C ARG A 159 17.82 28.78 15.84
N ALA A 160 18.35 27.80 16.56
CA ALA A 160 19.75 27.76 16.94
C ALA A 160 20.67 27.61 15.72
N GLU A 161 20.33 26.74 14.78
CA GLU A 161 21.04 26.57 13.51
C GLU A 161 20.99 27.84 12.66
N ALA A 162 19.81 28.46 12.50
CA ALA A 162 19.68 29.73 11.79
C ALA A 162 20.49 30.86 12.46
N GLY A 163 20.50 30.93 13.80
CA GLY A 163 21.32 31.88 14.55
C GLY A 163 22.82 31.67 14.35
N ALA A 164 23.28 30.41 14.35
CA ALA A 164 24.68 30.07 14.10
C ALA A 164 25.12 30.42 12.66
N VAL A 165 24.24 30.23 11.67
CA VAL A 165 24.48 30.64 10.28
C VAL A 165 24.61 32.16 10.15
N VAL A 166 23.79 32.93 10.86
CA VAL A 166 23.89 34.40 10.87
C VAL A 166 25.22 34.86 11.47
N VAL A 167 25.67 34.24 12.56
CA VAL A 167 26.97 34.57 13.20
C VAL A 167 28.15 34.21 12.28
N TYR A 168 28.09 33.08 11.57
CA TYR A 168 29.13 32.68 10.61
C TYR A 168 29.21 33.62 9.40
N ASN A 169 28.08 34.09 8.86
CA ASN A 169 28.06 35.03 7.73
C ASN A 169 28.43 36.48 8.10
N SER A 170 28.57 36.78 9.40
CA SER A 170 28.95 38.10 9.92
C SER A 170 30.43 38.21 10.32
N LEU A 171 31.21 37.15 10.14
CA LEU A 171 32.67 37.10 10.28
C LEU A 171 33.33 37.05 8.91
#